data_AF-H6MVH2-F1
#
_entry.id   AF-H6MVH2-F1
#
_cell.length_a   1.000
_cell.length_b   1.000
_cell.length_c   1.000
_cell.angle_alpha   90.00
_cell.angle_beta   90.00
_cell.angle_gamma   90.00
#
_symmetry.space_group_name_H-M   'P 1'
#
loop_
_entity.id
_entity.type
_entity.pdbx_description
1 polymer ?
#
loop_
_entity_poly.entity_id
_entity_poly.type
_entity_poly.pdbx_seq_one_letter_code
_entity_poly.pdbx_strand_id
1 'polypeptide(L)'
;MAEVLVLVEQDAEGALKKVTSELITAARALGAPSAVVVGAPGKADGIIDGLKEAGAEKIYVAESEDAATYLISPQVDVLASIAESASPAGILVAATADGKEIAGRLAVRLGSGVLADVIDVKEGGIGIHSIFGGAFTVEAQAKGDVPVFSVRPGGVEAAPQAGAGERVDVEVPAQAENAVKITKVEANVGGDRPELTEASIVVSGGRGVGSADKFSVVEELADSLGAAVGASRAAVDSGYYPGQFQVGQTGKTVSPQLYVALGISGAIQHRAGMQTSKTIVAVNKDEEAPIFEISDFGIVGDLFNVAPQLTEEVKKRK
;
A
#
# COMPACT_ATOMS: atom_id res chain seq x y z
N MET A 1 -18.90 -14.07 -13.75
CA MET A 1 -18.79 -13.75 -12.30
C MET A 1 -19.35 -12.36 -12.09
N ALA A 2 -19.80 -12.02 -10.89
CA ALA A 2 -20.22 -10.65 -10.59
C ALA A 2 -19.02 -9.71 -10.73
N GLU A 3 -19.25 -8.48 -11.18
CA GLU A 3 -18.20 -7.48 -11.38
C GLU A 3 -17.70 -6.92 -10.04
N VAL A 4 -16.42 -6.60 -9.94
CA VAL A 4 -15.79 -6.02 -8.74
C VAL A 4 -14.95 -4.83 -9.18
N LEU A 5 -15.27 -3.64 -8.70
CA LEU A 5 -14.56 -2.43 -9.12
C LEU A 5 -13.25 -2.29 -8.33
N VAL A 6 -12.18 -1.92 -9.01
CA VAL A 6 -10.88 -1.61 -8.42
C VAL A 6 -10.49 -0.20 -8.82
N LEU A 7 -10.38 0.72 -7.86
CA LEU A 7 -9.83 2.04 -8.12
C LEU A 7 -8.33 1.92 -8.42
N VAL A 8 -7.92 2.42 -9.58
CA VAL A 8 -6.53 2.38 -10.02
C VAL A 8 -5.71 3.46 -9.33
N GLU A 9 -4.55 3.07 -8.81
CA GLU A 9 -3.54 3.97 -8.25
C GLU A 9 -2.43 4.21 -9.28
N GLN A 10 -2.07 5.49 -9.45
CA GLN A 10 -1.00 5.96 -10.34
C GLN A 10 0.05 6.74 -9.53
N ASP A 11 1.28 6.76 -10.01
CA ASP A 11 2.31 7.69 -9.52
C ASP A 11 2.13 9.10 -10.10
N ALA A 12 3.01 10.02 -9.70
CA ALA A 12 2.93 11.41 -10.12
C ALA A 12 3.14 11.58 -11.65
N GLU A 13 3.89 10.67 -12.25
CA GLU A 13 4.16 10.61 -13.68
C GLU A 13 2.98 9.99 -14.46
N GLY A 14 2.11 9.24 -13.78
CA GLY A 14 0.94 8.56 -14.33
C GLY A 14 1.17 7.07 -14.62
N ALA A 15 2.29 6.50 -14.17
CA ALA A 15 2.55 5.08 -14.28
C ALA A 15 1.74 4.29 -13.25
N LEU A 16 1.43 3.04 -13.59
CA LEU A 16 0.63 2.15 -12.77
C LEU A 16 1.39 1.76 -11.49
N LYS A 17 0.80 2.02 -10.32
CA LYS A 17 1.37 1.56 -9.05
C LYS A 17 1.13 0.08 -8.83
N LYS A 18 2.10 -0.58 -8.19
CA LYS A 18 2.05 -2.02 -7.87
C LYS A 18 0.79 -2.42 -7.10
N VAL A 19 0.33 -1.58 -6.17
CA VAL A 19 -0.87 -1.84 -5.37
C VAL A 19 -2.10 -2.10 -6.23
N THR A 20 -2.20 -1.52 -7.44
CA THR A 20 -3.32 -1.79 -8.34
C THR A 20 -3.38 -3.27 -8.74
N SER A 21 -2.24 -3.91 -9.02
CA SER A 21 -2.19 -5.35 -9.33
C SER A 21 -2.51 -6.23 -8.12
N GLU A 22 -2.19 -5.76 -6.91
CA GLU A 22 -2.56 -6.40 -5.65
C GLU A 22 -4.07 -6.33 -5.44
N LEU A 23 -4.69 -5.16 -5.70
CA LEU A 23 -6.15 -4.98 -5.63
C LEU A 23 -6.90 -5.81 -6.68
N ILE A 24 -6.42 -5.84 -7.93
CA ILE A 24 -7.00 -6.69 -8.98
C ILE A 24 -6.92 -8.16 -8.58
N THR A 25 -5.84 -8.57 -7.94
CA THR A 25 -5.70 -9.93 -7.41
C THR A 25 -6.72 -10.20 -6.30
N ALA A 26 -6.84 -9.29 -5.31
CA ALA A 26 -7.80 -9.41 -4.22
C ALA A 26 -9.26 -9.44 -4.71
N ALA A 27 -9.59 -8.64 -5.74
CA ALA A 27 -10.92 -8.56 -6.32
C ALA A 27 -11.42 -9.92 -6.86
N ARG A 28 -10.50 -10.79 -7.31
CA ARG A 28 -10.86 -12.13 -7.80
C ARG A 28 -11.48 -13.04 -6.75
N ALA A 29 -11.22 -12.79 -5.46
CA ALA A 29 -11.90 -13.50 -4.39
C ALA A 29 -13.41 -13.20 -4.35
N LEU A 30 -13.83 -12.05 -4.88
CA LEU A 30 -15.23 -11.60 -4.90
C LEU A 30 -15.90 -11.79 -6.27
N GLY A 31 -15.14 -11.74 -7.37
CA GLY A 31 -15.69 -11.83 -8.72
C GLY A 31 -14.71 -11.45 -9.84
N ALA A 32 -15.23 -10.92 -10.94
CA ALA A 32 -14.44 -10.47 -12.08
C ALA A 32 -13.93 -9.04 -11.84
N PRO A 33 -12.61 -8.78 -11.81
CA PRO A 33 -12.07 -7.44 -11.58
C PRO A 33 -12.32 -6.51 -12.76
N SER A 34 -12.76 -5.29 -12.47
CA SER A 34 -12.83 -4.18 -13.42
C SER A 34 -12.08 -2.99 -12.87
N ALA A 35 -11.08 -2.52 -13.60
CA ALA A 35 -10.29 -1.37 -13.23
C ALA A 35 -11.05 -0.07 -13.48
N VAL A 36 -10.95 0.89 -12.56
CA VAL A 36 -11.54 2.22 -12.68
C VAL A 36 -10.42 3.25 -12.63
N VAL A 37 -10.15 3.89 -13.76
CA VAL A 37 -9.16 4.97 -13.92
C VAL A 37 -9.89 6.30 -13.84
N VAL A 38 -9.46 7.15 -12.91
CA VAL A 38 -9.97 8.52 -12.76
C VAL A 38 -8.80 9.48 -12.80
N GLY A 39 -8.75 10.37 -13.80
CA GLY A 39 -7.58 11.24 -13.98
C GLY A 39 -7.77 12.32 -15.04
N ALA A 40 -6.70 13.07 -15.31
CA ALA A 40 -6.68 14.06 -16.38
C ALA A 40 -6.85 13.39 -17.76
N PRO A 41 -7.32 14.12 -18.78
CA PRO A 41 -7.40 13.62 -20.15
C PRO A 41 -6.08 13.02 -20.66
N GLY A 42 -6.15 11.80 -21.22
CA GLY A 42 -5.02 11.07 -21.81
C GLY A 42 -4.13 10.31 -20.81
N LYS A 43 -4.51 10.22 -19.53
CA LYS A 43 -3.73 9.51 -18.50
C LYS A 43 -3.97 8.00 -18.48
N ALA A 44 -5.09 7.52 -18.99
CA ALA A 44 -5.44 6.11 -19.00
C ALA A 44 -4.66 5.31 -20.05
N ASP A 45 -4.41 5.89 -21.22
CA ASP A 45 -3.88 5.16 -22.38
C ASP A 45 -2.54 4.47 -22.11
N GLY A 46 -1.67 5.11 -21.31
CA GLY A 46 -0.34 4.59 -20.97
C GLY A 46 -0.35 3.39 -20.01
N ILE A 47 -1.49 3.06 -19.39
CA ILE A 47 -1.59 2.01 -18.36
C ILE A 47 -2.58 0.88 -18.70
N ILE A 48 -3.32 0.98 -19.81
CA ILE A 48 -4.32 -0.01 -20.22
C ILE A 48 -3.71 -1.42 -20.34
N ASP A 49 -2.56 -1.54 -21.00
CA ASP A 49 -1.91 -2.84 -21.18
C ASP A 49 -1.49 -3.44 -19.83
N GLY A 50 -0.96 -2.61 -18.92
CA GLY A 50 -0.60 -3.05 -17.56
C GLY A 50 -1.81 -3.51 -16.74
N LEU A 51 -2.95 -2.82 -16.86
CA LEU A 51 -4.20 -3.21 -16.20
C LEU A 51 -4.74 -4.54 -16.76
N LYS A 52 -4.64 -4.73 -18.08
CA LYS A 52 -5.02 -5.97 -18.74
C LYS A 52 -4.15 -7.12 -18.28
N GLU A 53 -2.83 -6.95 -18.26
CA GLU A 53 -1.87 -7.96 -17.80
C GLU A 53 -2.09 -8.32 -16.32
N ALA A 54 -2.43 -7.33 -15.49
CA ALA A 54 -2.76 -7.54 -14.09
C ALA A 54 -4.05 -8.35 -13.89
N GLY A 55 -4.99 -8.25 -14.83
CA GLY A 55 -6.21 -9.08 -14.88
C GLY A 55 -7.54 -8.33 -14.89
N ALA A 56 -7.55 -7.06 -15.29
CA ALA A 56 -8.78 -6.32 -15.49
C ALA A 56 -9.59 -6.87 -16.67
N GLU A 57 -10.83 -7.28 -16.44
CA GLU A 57 -11.77 -7.70 -17.49
C GLU A 57 -12.34 -6.50 -18.22
N LYS A 58 -12.72 -5.45 -17.48
CA LYS A 58 -13.04 -4.13 -18.03
C LYS A 58 -12.13 -3.05 -17.45
N ILE A 59 -11.99 -1.97 -18.19
CA ILE A 59 -11.25 -0.76 -17.79
C ILE A 59 -12.19 0.42 -18.01
N TYR A 60 -12.81 0.88 -16.93
CA TYR A 60 -13.58 2.12 -16.90
C TYR A 60 -12.62 3.30 -16.92
N VAL A 61 -12.75 4.17 -17.92
CA VAL A 61 -11.90 5.36 -18.08
C VAL A 61 -12.75 6.60 -17.88
N ALA A 62 -12.53 7.31 -16.77
CA ALA A 62 -13.20 8.54 -16.43
C ALA A 62 -12.19 9.69 -16.38
N GLU A 63 -12.05 10.39 -17.50
CA GLU A 63 -11.08 11.47 -17.64
C GLU A 63 -11.74 12.85 -17.73
N SER A 64 -11.25 13.81 -16.94
CA SER A 64 -11.68 15.20 -17.01
C SER A 64 -10.65 16.13 -16.36
N GLU A 65 -10.72 17.43 -16.67
CA GLU A 65 -9.95 18.44 -15.95
C GLU A 65 -10.33 18.50 -14.45
N ASP A 66 -11.60 18.21 -14.14
CA ASP A 66 -12.10 18.15 -12.75
C ASP A 66 -11.40 17.04 -11.95
N ALA A 67 -11.13 15.89 -12.58
CA ALA A 67 -10.40 14.78 -11.96
C ALA A 67 -8.99 15.15 -11.50
N ALA A 68 -8.37 16.17 -12.10
CA ALA A 68 -7.05 16.66 -11.74
C ALA A 68 -7.07 17.86 -10.77
N THR A 69 -8.22 18.52 -10.61
CA THR A 69 -8.33 19.80 -9.88
C THR A 69 -9.10 19.70 -8.57
N TYR A 70 -9.95 18.70 -8.39
CA TYR A 70 -10.66 18.46 -7.14
C TYR A 70 -9.99 17.38 -6.30
N LEU A 71 -10.00 17.57 -4.99
CA LEU A 71 -9.47 16.61 -4.03
C LEU A 71 -10.45 15.45 -3.87
N ILE A 72 -10.11 14.29 -4.42
CA ILE A 72 -10.72 12.95 -4.27
C ILE A 72 -12.22 12.80 -4.62
N SER A 73 -12.99 13.88 -4.72
CA SER A 73 -14.43 13.82 -5.01
C SER A 73 -14.75 13.24 -6.39
N PRO A 74 -13.97 13.49 -7.46
CA PRO A 74 -14.18 12.82 -8.75
C PRO A 74 -14.13 11.29 -8.64
N GLN A 75 -13.21 10.74 -7.86
CA GLN A 75 -13.07 9.30 -7.63
C GLN A 75 -14.32 8.72 -6.95
N VAL A 76 -14.83 9.41 -5.91
CA VAL A 76 -16.04 8.99 -5.20
C VAL A 76 -17.27 9.05 -6.13
N ASP A 77 -17.39 10.12 -6.91
CA ASP A 77 -18.53 10.35 -7.81
C ASP A 77 -18.56 9.34 -8.97
N VAL A 78 -17.41 9.08 -9.60
CA VAL A 78 -17.28 8.08 -10.66
C VAL A 78 -17.60 6.68 -10.13
N LEU A 79 -16.99 6.28 -9.00
CA LEU A 79 -17.25 4.95 -8.42
C LEU A 79 -18.72 4.77 -8.05
N ALA A 80 -19.37 5.80 -7.50
CA ALA A 80 -20.80 5.75 -7.19
C ALA A 80 -21.66 5.60 -8.45
N SER A 81 -21.36 6.37 -9.51
CA SER A 81 -22.09 6.30 -10.79
C SER A 81 -21.96 4.93 -11.48
N ILE A 82 -20.76 4.35 -11.46
CA ILE A 82 -20.54 2.99 -11.98
C ILE A 82 -21.28 1.97 -11.10
N ALA A 83 -21.23 2.12 -9.77
CA ALA A 83 -21.90 1.20 -8.86
C ALA A 83 -23.43 1.18 -9.06
N GLU A 84 -24.05 2.34 -9.29
CA GLU A 84 -25.49 2.46 -9.58
C GLU A 84 -25.89 1.74 -10.87
N SER A 85 -25.05 1.77 -11.91
CA SER A 85 -25.35 1.19 -13.21
C SER A 85 -24.94 -0.29 -13.35
N ALA A 86 -23.85 -0.69 -12.70
CA ALA A 86 -23.27 -2.03 -12.83
C ALA A 86 -23.58 -2.97 -11.66
N SER A 87 -24.02 -2.45 -10.50
CA SER A 87 -24.30 -3.23 -9.28
C SER A 87 -23.19 -4.24 -8.93
N PRO A 88 -21.93 -3.78 -8.73
CA PRO A 88 -20.81 -4.67 -8.50
C PRO A 88 -20.92 -5.39 -7.15
N ALA A 89 -20.31 -6.57 -7.04
CA ALA A 89 -20.26 -7.35 -5.80
C ALA A 89 -19.38 -6.72 -4.70
N GLY A 90 -18.57 -5.72 -5.05
CA GLY A 90 -17.74 -4.97 -4.13
C GLY A 90 -16.89 -3.94 -4.85
N ILE A 91 -16.31 -3.03 -4.06
CA ILE A 91 -15.39 -2.00 -4.56
C ILE A 91 -14.12 -2.03 -3.70
N LEU A 92 -12.97 -2.16 -4.34
CA LEU A 92 -11.66 -2.19 -3.71
C LEU A 92 -10.89 -0.92 -4.04
N VAL A 93 -10.31 -0.32 -3.00
CA VAL A 93 -9.38 0.82 -3.11
C VAL A 93 -8.13 0.53 -2.27
N ALA A 94 -7.02 1.20 -2.55
CA ALA A 94 -5.84 1.09 -1.70
C ALA A 94 -6.09 1.79 -0.35
N ALA A 95 -5.56 1.26 0.75
CA ALA A 95 -5.67 1.87 2.08
C ALA A 95 -4.67 3.01 2.31
N THR A 96 -4.51 3.88 1.30
CA THR A 96 -3.76 5.14 1.38
C THR A 96 -4.54 6.17 2.19
N ALA A 97 -3.97 7.37 2.42
CA ALA A 97 -4.70 8.45 3.06
C ALA A 97 -5.98 8.80 2.26
N ASP A 98 -5.82 9.02 0.97
CA ASP A 98 -6.91 9.34 0.05
C ASP A 98 -7.88 8.16 -0.10
N GLY A 99 -7.38 6.94 -0.30
CA GLY A 99 -8.21 5.77 -0.50
C GLY A 99 -9.07 5.41 0.71
N LYS A 100 -8.58 5.62 1.95
CA LYS A 100 -9.41 5.46 3.16
C LYS A 100 -10.54 6.49 3.22
N GLU A 101 -10.28 7.72 2.78
CA GLU A 101 -11.30 8.76 2.71
C GLU A 101 -12.33 8.48 1.61
N ILE A 102 -11.87 8.08 0.41
CA ILE A 102 -12.72 7.64 -0.70
C ILE A 102 -13.61 6.49 -0.25
N ALA A 103 -13.06 5.47 0.40
CA ALA A 103 -13.80 4.30 0.85
C ALA A 103 -14.94 4.66 1.81
N GLY A 104 -14.64 5.50 2.82
CA GLY A 104 -15.63 5.94 3.80
C GLY A 104 -16.76 6.76 3.16
N ARG A 105 -16.41 7.73 2.30
CA ARG A 105 -17.40 8.57 1.60
C ARG A 105 -18.29 7.75 0.66
N LEU A 106 -17.68 6.84 -0.10
CA LEU A 106 -18.38 5.97 -1.04
C LEU A 106 -19.36 5.03 -0.33
N ALA A 107 -18.92 4.38 0.75
CA ALA A 107 -19.77 3.48 1.52
C ALA A 107 -21.03 4.19 2.05
N VAL A 108 -20.89 5.41 2.57
CA VAL A 108 -22.03 6.22 3.02
C VAL A 108 -22.97 6.54 1.87
N ARG A 109 -22.45 6.94 0.70
CA ARG A 109 -23.28 7.29 -0.46
C ARG A 109 -24.05 6.09 -1.01
N LEU A 110 -23.42 4.92 -1.01
CA LEU A 110 -24.05 3.66 -1.45
C LEU A 110 -25.00 3.06 -0.40
N GLY A 111 -25.08 3.62 0.81
CA GLY A 111 -25.83 3.01 1.91
C GLY A 111 -25.27 1.65 2.33
N SER A 112 -23.96 1.44 2.17
CA SER A 112 -23.27 0.17 2.38
C SER A 112 -22.18 0.27 3.44
N GLY A 113 -21.62 -0.87 3.84
CA GLY A 113 -20.54 -0.96 4.82
C GLY A 113 -19.15 -0.79 4.20
N VAL A 114 -18.21 -0.35 5.03
CA VAL A 114 -16.78 -0.27 4.70
C VAL A 114 -15.97 -1.22 5.57
N LEU A 115 -15.07 -1.99 4.95
CA LEU A 115 -14.03 -2.78 5.60
C LEU A 115 -12.70 -2.06 5.40
N ALA A 116 -12.30 -1.32 6.43
CA ALA A 116 -11.15 -0.43 6.36
C ALA A 116 -9.82 -1.13 6.68
N ASP A 117 -8.78 -0.86 5.86
CA ASP A 117 -7.41 -1.35 6.04
C ASP A 117 -7.33 -2.88 6.23
N VAL A 118 -8.04 -3.61 5.38
CA VAL A 118 -7.96 -5.07 5.33
C VAL A 118 -6.60 -5.50 4.79
N ILE A 119 -6.05 -6.58 5.32
CA ILE A 119 -4.80 -7.18 4.84
C ILE A 119 -5.04 -8.26 3.80
N ASP A 120 -6.28 -8.74 3.65
CA ASP A 120 -6.69 -9.73 2.66
C ASP A 120 -8.22 -9.68 2.45
N VAL A 121 -8.69 -10.21 1.32
CA VAL A 121 -10.11 -10.34 0.96
C VAL A 121 -10.40 -11.77 0.55
N LYS A 122 -11.42 -12.38 1.15
CA LYS A 122 -11.85 -13.77 0.89
C LYS A 122 -13.23 -13.82 0.25
N GLU A 123 -13.53 -15.00 -0.32
CA GLU A 123 -14.84 -15.33 -0.87
C GLU A 123 -15.97 -15.02 0.12
N GLY A 124 -17.11 -14.57 -0.42
CA GLY A 124 -18.28 -14.17 0.38
C GLY A 124 -18.22 -12.74 0.91
N GLY A 125 -17.29 -11.90 0.44
CA GLY A 125 -17.20 -10.50 0.89
C GLY A 125 -16.58 -10.35 2.28
N ILE A 126 -15.68 -11.27 2.64
CA ILE A 126 -15.03 -11.30 3.95
C ILE A 126 -13.70 -10.54 3.86
N GLY A 127 -13.58 -9.46 4.63
CA GLY A 127 -12.31 -8.76 4.84
C GLY A 127 -11.54 -9.35 6.02
N ILE A 128 -10.25 -9.54 5.85
CA ILE A 128 -9.34 -9.96 6.92
C ILE A 128 -8.65 -8.72 7.48
N HIS A 129 -8.86 -8.44 8.76
CA HIS A 129 -8.25 -7.30 9.43
C HIS A 129 -7.13 -7.73 10.36
N SER A 130 -6.07 -6.91 10.41
CA SER A 130 -5.05 -6.93 11.44
C SER A 130 -5.31 -5.77 12.40
N ILE A 131 -5.82 -6.06 13.60
CA ILE A 131 -6.31 -5.05 14.56
C ILE A 131 -5.49 -5.06 15.85
N PHE A 132 -5.70 -4.02 16.69
CA PHE A 132 -4.95 -3.79 17.93
C PHE A 132 -3.44 -3.79 17.72
N GLY A 133 -2.99 -3.12 16.65
CA GLY A 133 -1.59 -3.11 16.27
C GLY A 133 -1.09 -4.53 16.02
N GLY A 134 -1.84 -5.29 15.23
CA GLY A 134 -1.53 -6.65 14.75
C GLY A 134 -1.61 -7.79 15.75
N ALA A 135 -2.00 -7.53 17.00
CA ALA A 135 -2.20 -8.58 18.00
C ALA A 135 -3.30 -9.58 17.65
N PHE A 136 -4.27 -9.18 16.82
CA PHE A 136 -5.36 -10.06 16.40
C PHE A 136 -5.60 -9.97 14.90
N THR A 137 -5.85 -11.14 14.30
CA THR A 137 -6.42 -11.28 12.96
C THR A 137 -7.89 -11.62 13.11
N VAL A 138 -8.77 -10.84 12.50
CA VAL A 138 -10.22 -11.05 12.54
C VAL A 138 -10.81 -11.05 11.16
N GLU A 139 -11.88 -11.82 11.00
CA GLU A 139 -12.69 -11.82 9.78
C GLU A 139 -13.92 -10.93 10.01
N ALA A 140 -14.22 -10.07 9.05
CA ALA A 140 -15.37 -9.19 9.09
C ALA A 140 -16.09 -9.17 7.75
N GLN A 141 -17.41 -9.04 7.80
CA GLN A 141 -18.25 -8.91 6.62
C GLN A 141 -19.09 -7.63 6.77
N ALA A 142 -19.10 -6.79 5.75
CA ALA A 142 -19.92 -5.59 5.73
C ALA A 142 -21.39 -5.93 5.42
N LYS A 143 -22.30 -5.09 5.88
CA LYS A 143 -23.71 -5.10 5.45
C LYS A 143 -23.90 -4.15 4.27
N GLY A 144 -24.92 -4.40 3.45
CA GLY A 144 -25.21 -3.62 2.24
C GLY A 144 -24.87 -4.41 0.98
N ASP A 145 -25.37 -3.92 -0.16
CA ASP A 145 -25.31 -4.67 -1.43
C ASP A 145 -23.96 -4.52 -2.14
N VAL A 146 -23.25 -3.41 -1.89
CA VAL A 146 -21.97 -3.09 -2.53
C VAL A 146 -20.94 -2.73 -1.45
N PRO A 147 -20.33 -3.71 -0.77
CA PRO A 147 -19.34 -3.45 0.27
C PRO A 147 -18.07 -2.78 -0.30
N VAL A 148 -17.52 -1.82 0.44
CA VAL A 148 -16.29 -1.12 0.06
C VAL A 148 -15.13 -1.61 0.93
N PHE A 149 -14.02 -1.97 0.31
CA PHE A 149 -12.81 -2.45 0.97
C PHE A 149 -11.68 -1.47 0.70
N SER A 150 -11.02 -0.97 1.75
CA SER A 150 -9.69 -0.39 1.57
C SER A 150 -8.65 -1.43 1.95
N VAL A 151 -7.84 -1.86 1.00
CA VAL A 151 -6.88 -2.95 1.15
C VAL A 151 -5.49 -2.38 1.38
N ARG A 152 -4.80 -2.87 2.40
CA ARG A 152 -3.45 -2.43 2.77
C ARG A 152 -2.47 -2.71 1.63
N PRO A 153 -1.74 -1.70 1.13
CA PRO A 153 -0.65 -1.93 0.17
C PRO A 153 0.36 -2.96 0.69
N GLY A 154 0.72 -3.92 -0.15
CA GLY A 154 1.58 -5.06 0.17
C GLY A 154 0.92 -6.19 0.97
N GLY A 155 -0.33 -6.03 1.43
CA GLY A 155 -1.06 -7.06 2.17
C GLY A 155 -1.42 -8.28 1.32
N VAL A 156 -1.69 -8.06 0.03
CA VAL A 156 -2.01 -9.11 -0.95
C VAL A 156 -0.86 -9.20 -1.96
N GLU A 157 -0.42 -10.43 -2.24
CA GLU A 157 0.58 -10.68 -3.29
C GLU A 157 -0.09 -10.60 -4.67
N ALA A 158 0.45 -9.78 -5.57
CA ALA A 158 -0.04 -9.71 -6.94
C ALA A 158 0.21 -11.04 -7.66
N ALA A 159 -0.84 -11.61 -8.26
CA ALA A 159 -0.77 -12.84 -9.04
C ALA A 159 -1.36 -12.63 -10.45
N PRO A 160 -0.68 -11.89 -11.35
CA PRO A 160 -1.24 -11.45 -12.62
C PRO A 160 -1.83 -12.61 -13.44
N GLN A 161 -3.02 -12.36 -13.98
CA GLN A 161 -3.70 -13.29 -14.89
C GLN A 161 -4.46 -12.44 -15.91
N ALA A 162 -4.00 -12.42 -17.16
CA ALA A 162 -4.48 -11.47 -18.14
C ALA A 162 -6.02 -11.52 -18.32
N GLY A 163 -6.66 -10.36 -18.24
CA GLY A 163 -8.10 -10.19 -18.48
C GLY A 163 -8.39 -9.74 -19.92
N ALA A 164 -9.67 -9.58 -20.26
CA ALA A 164 -10.07 -9.08 -21.58
C ALA A 164 -9.60 -7.64 -21.85
N GLY A 165 -9.64 -6.78 -20.82
CA GLY A 165 -9.27 -5.36 -20.92
C GLY A 165 -10.24 -4.53 -21.77
N GLU A 166 -11.54 -4.81 -21.70
CA GLU A 166 -12.55 -4.03 -22.43
C GLU A 166 -12.61 -2.59 -21.90
N ARG A 167 -12.24 -1.62 -22.74
CA ARG A 167 -12.33 -0.20 -22.38
C ARG A 167 -13.78 0.28 -22.41
N VAL A 168 -14.19 0.97 -21.35
CA VAL A 168 -15.48 1.64 -21.22
C VAL A 168 -15.25 3.08 -20.80
N ASP A 169 -15.54 4.05 -21.66
CA ASP A 169 -15.45 5.46 -21.30
C ASP A 169 -16.64 5.87 -20.41
N VAL A 170 -16.35 6.58 -19.32
CA VAL A 170 -17.33 7.04 -18.32
C VAL A 170 -17.19 8.54 -18.15
N GLU A 171 -18.33 9.24 -18.08
CA GLU A 171 -18.33 10.67 -17.78
C GLU A 171 -17.99 10.91 -16.30
N VAL A 172 -17.10 11.87 -16.02
CA VAL A 172 -16.85 12.34 -14.64
C VAL A 172 -18.03 13.23 -14.23
N PRO A 173 -18.79 12.88 -13.18
CA PRO A 173 -19.92 13.71 -12.76
C PRO A 173 -19.49 15.13 -12.35
N ALA A 174 -20.35 16.10 -12.61
CA ALA A 174 -20.11 17.48 -12.22
C ALA A 174 -19.91 17.62 -10.70
N GLN A 175 -18.82 18.30 -10.33
CA GLN A 175 -18.44 18.47 -8.93
C GLN A 175 -19.31 19.53 -8.24
N ALA A 176 -19.61 19.32 -6.95
CA ALA A 176 -20.38 20.28 -6.17
C ALA A 176 -19.63 21.62 -6.04
N GLU A 177 -20.37 22.74 -5.98
CA GLU A 177 -19.76 24.09 -5.89
C GLU A 177 -18.86 24.26 -4.66
N ASN A 178 -19.15 23.55 -3.57
CA ASN A 178 -18.38 23.56 -2.33
C ASN A 178 -17.35 22.42 -2.23
N ALA A 179 -17.09 21.69 -3.32
CA ALA A 179 -16.05 20.66 -3.34
C ALA A 179 -14.65 21.28 -3.18
N VAL A 180 -13.75 20.52 -2.56
CA VAL A 180 -12.39 20.98 -2.24
C VAL A 180 -11.55 20.99 -3.51
N LYS A 181 -10.93 22.13 -3.81
CA LYS A 181 -10.03 22.29 -4.96
C LYS A 181 -8.57 22.27 -4.55
N ILE A 182 -7.77 21.60 -5.35
CA ILE A 182 -6.31 21.56 -5.24
C ILE A 182 -5.79 22.88 -5.82
N THR A 183 -5.13 23.70 -4.99
CA THR A 183 -4.53 24.97 -5.42
C THR A 183 -3.07 24.85 -5.79
N LYS A 184 -2.38 23.84 -5.23
CA LYS A 184 -0.97 23.55 -5.48
C LYS A 184 -0.67 22.09 -5.11
N VAL A 185 0.14 21.43 -5.93
CA VAL A 185 0.79 20.15 -5.60
C VAL A 185 2.28 20.41 -5.52
N GLU A 186 2.91 20.04 -4.41
CA GLU A 186 4.36 20.04 -4.26
C GLU A 186 4.82 18.59 -4.18
N ALA A 187 5.67 18.18 -5.14
CA ALA A 187 6.28 16.87 -5.07
C ALA A 187 7.15 16.79 -3.82
N ASN A 188 6.96 15.74 -3.02
CA ASN A 188 7.95 15.39 -2.02
C ASN A 188 9.26 15.08 -2.76
N VAL A 189 10.36 15.68 -2.33
CA VAL A 189 11.69 15.36 -2.86
C VAL A 189 12.03 13.93 -2.44
N GLY A 190 11.62 12.95 -3.24
CA GLY A 190 12.01 11.56 -3.10
C GLY A 190 13.47 11.38 -3.48
N GLY A 191 14.18 10.52 -2.75
CA GLY A 191 15.47 10.02 -3.23
C GLY A 191 15.27 8.93 -4.27
N ASP A 192 16.37 8.33 -4.76
CA ASP A 192 16.35 7.26 -5.77
C ASP A 192 15.76 5.92 -5.27
N ARG A 193 15.28 5.87 -4.02
CA ARG A 193 14.80 4.64 -3.36
C ARG A 193 13.28 4.53 -3.44
N PRO A 194 12.72 3.30 -3.44
CA PRO A 194 11.28 3.10 -3.41
C PRO A 194 10.61 3.84 -2.24
N GLU A 195 9.36 4.26 -2.45
CA GLU A 195 8.54 4.83 -1.38
C GLU A 195 8.21 3.74 -0.34
N LEU A 196 8.33 4.11 0.94
CA LEU A 196 8.32 3.17 2.06
C LEU A 196 7.02 2.35 2.20
N THR A 197 5.85 2.92 1.88
CA THR A 197 4.55 2.24 1.93
C THR A 197 4.27 1.36 0.71
N GLU A 198 5.01 1.54 -0.38
CA GLU A 198 4.86 0.77 -1.63
C GLU A 198 5.99 -0.24 -1.85
N ALA A 199 7.05 -0.16 -1.04
CA ALA A 199 8.23 -0.99 -1.19
C ALA A 199 7.93 -2.46 -0.89
N SER A 200 8.37 -3.34 -1.80
CA SER A 200 8.28 -4.79 -1.58
C SER A 200 9.34 -5.30 -0.58
N ILE A 201 10.41 -4.54 -0.38
CA ILE A 201 11.44 -4.81 0.62
C ILE A 201 11.71 -3.52 1.39
N VAL A 202 11.78 -3.62 2.71
CA VAL A 202 12.16 -2.51 3.60
C VAL A 202 13.34 -2.94 4.45
N VAL A 203 14.43 -2.18 4.41
CA VAL A 203 15.55 -2.32 5.35
C VAL A 203 15.46 -1.15 6.34
N SER A 204 15.26 -1.46 7.62
CA SER A 204 15.00 -0.45 8.64
C SER A 204 16.05 -0.41 9.73
N GLY A 205 16.54 0.79 10.02
CA GLY A 205 17.50 1.07 11.10
C GLY A 205 16.84 1.52 12.40
N GLY A 206 17.33 1.00 13.51
CA GLY A 206 16.93 1.39 14.86
C GLY A 206 17.93 2.26 15.58
N ARG A 207 17.67 2.51 16.87
CA ARG A 207 18.64 3.19 17.75
C ARG A 207 19.97 2.43 17.85
N GLY A 208 19.99 1.12 17.62
CA GLY A 208 21.21 0.31 17.60
C GLY A 208 22.24 0.72 16.53
N VAL A 209 21.84 1.51 15.52
CA VAL A 209 22.76 2.09 14.53
C VAL A 209 23.67 3.16 15.16
N GLY A 210 23.17 3.91 16.14
CA GLY A 210 23.96 4.77 17.02
C GLY A 210 24.31 6.18 16.49
N SER A 211 24.23 6.46 15.20
CA SER A 211 24.37 7.83 14.65
C SER A 211 23.85 7.94 13.21
N ALA A 212 23.69 9.18 12.73
CA ALA A 212 23.38 9.46 11.32
C ALA A 212 24.49 8.96 10.36
N ASP A 213 25.76 9.21 10.68
CA ASP A 213 26.90 8.79 9.84
C ASP A 213 26.98 7.27 9.65
N LYS A 214 26.50 6.51 10.64
CA LYS A 214 26.52 5.04 10.61
C LYS A 214 25.30 4.45 9.92
N PHE A 215 24.31 5.26 9.56
CA PHE A 215 23.09 4.80 8.90
C PHE A 215 23.35 4.29 7.47
N SER A 216 24.52 4.60 6.90
CA SER A 216 24.97 4.04 5.61
C SER A 216 24.92 2.52 5.57
N VAL A 217 25.11 1.81 6.70
CA VAL A 217 25.00 0.35 6.75
C VAL A 217 23.58 -0.16 6.41
N VAL A 218 22.56 0.62 6.74
CA VAL A 218 21.15 0.36 6.42
C VAL A 218 20.89 0.67 4.95
N GLU A 219 21.41 1.81 4.49
CA GLU A 219 21.27 2.29 3.12
C GLU A 219 21.95 1.37 2.10
N GLU A 220 23.19 0.96 2.33
CA GLU A 220 23.94 0.08 1.44
C GLU A 220 23.27 -1.29 1.28
N LEU A 221 22.70 -1.83 2.37
CA LEU A 221 21.92 -3.06 2.30
C LEU A 221 20.62 -2.83 1.54
N ALA A 222 19.93 -1.71 1.78
CA ALA A 222 18.72 -1.36 1.04
C ALA A 222 18.99 -1.24 -0.47
N ASP A 223 20.03 -0.51 -0.85
CA ASP A 223 20.44 -0.30 -2.23
C ASP A 223 20.82 -1.64 -2.90
N SER A 224 21.51 -2.52 -2.17
CA SER A 224 21.82 -3.87 -2.68
C SER A 224 20.59 -4.72 -2.97
N LEU A 225 19.47 -4.47 -2.28
CA LEU A 225 18.21 -5.18 -2.44
C LEU A 225 17.24 -4.45 -3.38
N GLY A 226 17.49 -3.18 -3.72
CA GLY A 226 16.49 -2.31 -4.37
C GLY A 226 15.32 -2.02 -3.42
N ALA A 227 15.61 -1.90 -2.12
CA ALA A 227 14.64 -1.74 -1.05
C ALA A 227 14.45 -0.28 -0.65
N ALA A 228 13.33 0.02 0.01
CA ALA A 228 13.19 1.27 0.74
C ALA A 228 13.96 1.23 2.05
N VAL A 229 14.34 2.42 2.53
CA VAL A 229 14.94 2.60 3.86
C VAL A 229 13.86 3.02 4.85
N GLY A 230 13.79 2.34 5.98
CA GLY A 230 12.94 2.71 7.10
C GLY A 230 13.76 3.12 8.34
N ALA A 231 13.14 3.82 9.28
CA ALA A 231 13.73 4.13 10.56
C ALA A 231 12.73 3.91 11.70
N SER A 232 13.20 3.40 12.84
CA SER A 232 12.39 3.44 14.07
C SER A 232 12.23 4.89 14.56
N ARG A 233 11.15 5.18 15.27
CA ARG A 233 10.97 6.48 15.94
C ARG A 233 12.18 6.84 16.82
N ALA A 234 12.76 5.88 17.54
CA ALA A 234 13.94 6.15 18.38
C ALA A 234 15.16 6.63 17.57
N ALA A 235 15.30 6.18 16.32
CA ALA A 235 16.36 6.65 15.43
C ALA A 235 16.05 8.08 14.90
N VAL A 236 14.79 8.33 14.53
CA VAL A 236 14.32 9.66 14.09
C VAL A 236 14.46 10.71 15.19
N ASP A 237 13.97 10.41 16.40
CA ASP A 237 14.05 11.31 17.55
C ASP A 237 15.50 11.59 17.97
N SER A 238 16.43 10.67 17.66
CA SER A 238 17.88 10.86 17.88
C SER A 238 18.59 11.58 16.74
N GLY A 239 17.87 11.98 15.69
CA GLY A 239 18.44 12.66 14.51
C GLY A 239 19.23 11.74 13.58
N TYR A 240 19.05 10.41 13.63
CA TYR A 240 19.81 9.47 12.80
C TYR A 240 19.28 9.39 11.37
N TYR A 241 17.98 9.63 11.17
CA TYR A 241 17.34 9.59 9.86
C TYR A 241 16.08 10.48 9.83
N PRO A 242 15.65 11.00 8.67
CA PRO A 242 14.49 11.89 8.58
C PRO A 242 13.16 11.22 8.96
N GLY A 243 12.24 11.98 9.55
CA GLY A 243 10.95 11.46 10.03
C GLY A 243 10.02 10.90 8.95
N GLN A 244 10.20 11.29 7.68
CA GLN A 244 9.41 10.74 6.56
C GLN A 244 9.61 9.24 6.32
N PHE A 245 10.69 8.66 6.89
CA PHE A 245 11.02 7.25 6.82
C PHE A 245 10.65 6.50 8.11
N GLN A 246 9.96 7.16 9.05
CA GLN A 246 9.57 6.54 10.30
C GLN A 246 8.57 5.40 10.07
N VAL A 247 8.89 4.21 10.54
CA VAL A 247 7.98 3.06 10.60
C VAL A 247 7.38 2.95 12.01
N GLY A 248 6.08 2.68 12.08
CA GLY A 248 5.37 2.42 13.34
C GLY A 248 4.00 3.10 13.40
N GLN A 249 3.32 2.95 14.54
CA GLN A 249 1.96 3.43 14.80
C GLN A 249 1.78 4.94 14.52
N THR A 250 2.79 5.75 14.82
CA THR A 250 2.78 7.20 14.60
C THR A 250 3.57 7.62 13.35
N GLY A 251 4.02 6.65 12.55
CA GLY A 251 4.72 6.85 11.29
C GLY A 251 3.96 6.17 10.15
N LYS A 252 4.70 5.60 9.21
CA LYS A 252 4.15 4.79 8.13
C LYS A 252 3.93 3.35 8.59
N THR A 253 2.78 2.80 8.21
CA THR A 253 2.52 1.36 8.29
C THR A 253 2.90 0.74 6.96
N VAL A 254 3.70 -0.32 7.00
CA VAL A 254 4.23 -1.01 5.83
C VAL A 254 3.89 -2.50 5.92
N SER A 255 3.70 -3.15 4.77
CA SER A 255 3.51 -4.62 4.68
C SER A 255 4.35 -5.20 3.54
N PRO A 256 5.69 -5.02 3.57
CA PRO A 256 6.56 -5.55 2.52
C PRO A 256 6.58 -7.08 2.52
N GLN A 257 7.08 -7.64 1.42
CA GLN A 257 7.39 -9.06 1.32
C GLN A 257 8.58 -9.43 2.24
N LEU A 258 9.53 -8.51 2.40
CA LEU A 258 10.66 -8.65 3.31
C LEU A 258 10.87 -7.37 4.13
N TYR A 259 10.93 -7.52 5.45
CA TYR A 259 11.35 -6.47 6.36
C TYR A 259 12.63 -6.88 7.09
N VAL A 260 13.71 -6.12 6.93
CA VAL A 260 14.97 -6.33 7.64
C VAL A 260 15.13 -5.28 8.73
N ALA A 261 15.09 -5.70 9.99
CA ALA A 261 15.21 -4.84 11.17
C ALA A 261 16.64 -4.86 11.72
N LEU A 262 17.40 -3.77 11.53
CA LEU A 262 18.78 -3.62 12.00
C LEU A 262 18.83 -2.78 13.27
N GLY A 263 19.14 -3.40 14.40
CA GLY A 263 19.30 -2.71 15.69
C GLY A 263 18.01 -2.08 16.22
N ILE A 264 16.86 -2.71 15.92
CA ILE A 264 15.53 -2.30 16.39
C ILE A 264 15.10 -3.25 17.52
N SER A 265 14.65 -2.70 18.65
CA SER A 265 14.22 -3.53 19.79
C SER A 265 12.86 -4.20 19.59
N GLY A 266 11.99 -3.65 18.74
CA GLY A 266 10.64 -4.20 18.52
C GLY A 266 9.60 -3.72 19.54
N ALA A 267 9.68 -2.46 19.99
CA ALA A 267 8.60 -1.86 20.78
C ALA A 267 7.24 -2.02 20.07
N ILE A 268 6.16 -2.18 20.84
CA ILE A 268 4.80 -2.44 20.32
C ILE A 268 4.41 -1.40 19.25
N GLN A 269 4.78 -0.13 19.47
CA GLN A 269 4.50 0.97 18.53
C GLN A 269 5.24 0.80 17.21
N HIS A 270 6.45 0.23 17.19
CA HIS A 270 7.17 -0.09 15.96
C HIS A 270 6.54 -1.29 15.26
N ARG A 271 6.30 -2.38 16.01
CA ARG A 271 5.68 -3.62 15.49
C ARG A 271 4.31 -3.35 14.86
N ALA A 272 3.50 -2.48 15.47
CA ALA A 272 2.20 -2.08 14.93
C ALA A 272 2.26 -1.58 13.47
N GLY A 273 3.39 -0.99 13.05
CA GLY A 273 3.59 -0.50 11.69
C GLY A 273 4.28 -1.46 10.73
N MET A 274 4.71 -2.66 11.14
CA MET A 274 5.45 -3.56 10.25
C MET A 274 5.24 -5.06 10.46
N GLN A 275 4.54 -5.50 11.52
CA GLN A 275 4.42 -6.93 11.81
C GLN A 275 3.57 -7.71 10.77
N THR A 276 2.84 -7.00 9.92
CA THR A 276 2.12 -7.60 8.79
C THR A 276 3.01 -7.80 7.55
N SER A 277 4.32 -7.57 7.68
CA SER A 277 5.29 -7.98 6.66
C SER A 277 5.27 -9.50 6.49
N LYS A 278 5.45 -9.97 5.25
CA LYS A 278 5.39 -11.41 4.96
C LYS A 278 6.54 -12.20 5.58
N THR A 279 7.75 -11.63 5.52
CA THR A 279 8.96 -12.18 6.14
C THR A 279 9.67 -11.09 6.93
N ILE A 280 10.02 -11.36 8.18
CA ILE A 280 10.72 -10.46 9.09
C ILE A 280 12.08 -11.06 9.46
N VAL A 281 13.14 -10.34 9.12
CA VAL A 281 14.52 -10.66 9.50
C VAL A 281 14.99 -9.63 10.52
N ALA A 282 15.48 -10.06 11.68
CA ALA A 282 15.99 -9.14 12.70
C ALA A 282 17.46 -9.40 13.03
N VAL A 283 18.22 -8.31 13.18
CA VAL A 283 19.60 -8.32 13.68
C VAL A 283 19.67 -7.43 14.91
N ASN A 284 19.94 -8.03 16.07
CA ASN A 284 20.06 -7.30 17.32
C ASN A 284 21.15 -7.92 18.21
N LYS A 285 21.86 -7.12 19.00
CA LYS A 285 22.84 -7.61 19.97
C LYS A 285 22.19 -8.19 21.22
N ASP A 286 21.01 -7.69 21.56
CA ASP A 286 20.22 -8.12 22.71
C ASP A 286 19.37 -9.32 22.31
N GLU A 287 19.70 -10.50 22.84
CA GLU A 287 18.98 -11.75 22.57
C GLU A 287 17.54 -11.75 23.10
N GLU A 288 17.22 -10.88 24.05
CA GLU A 288 15.87 -10.73 24.62
C GLU A 288 15.07 -9.61 23.94
N ALA A 289 15.56 -9.05 22.83
CA ALA A 289 14.86 -7.99 22.12
C ALA A 289 13.46 -8.46 21.62
N PRO A 290 12.36 -7.76 21.96
CA PRO A 290 11.00 -8.13 21.56
C PRO A 290 10.75 -8.27 20.05
N ILE A 291 11.62 -7.75 19.20
CA ILE A 291 11.54 -7.94 17.75
C ILE A 291 11.63 -9.43 17.36
N PHE A 292 12.38 -10.24 18.12
CA PHE A 292 12.55 -11.66 17.84
C PHE A 292 11.26 -12.46 18.03
N GLU A 293 10.31 -11.97 18.84
CA GLU A 293 8.99 -12.61 19.02
C GLU A 293 8.19 -12.72 17.73
N ILE A 294 8.45 -11.84 16.75
CA ILE A 294 7.73 -11.77 15.48
C ILE A 294 8.65 -11.97 14.26
N SER A 295 9.91 -12.32 14.48
CA SER A 295 10.87 -12.49 13.38
C SER A 295 10.85 -13.93 12.88
N ASP A 296 10.74 -14.12 11.57
CA ASP A 296 10.92 -15.42 10.92
C ASP A 296 12.39 -15.86 10.97
N PHE A 297 13.32 -14.91 10.90
CA PHE A 297 14.75 -15.13 11.03
C PHE A 297 15.38 -14.12 11.98
N GLY A 298 16.04 -14.60 13.04
CA GLY A 298 16.73 -13.77 14.02
C GLY A 298 18.23 -14.04 14.06
N ILE A 299 19.04 -12.97 14.07
CA ILE A 299 20.49 -13.04 14.25
C ILE A 299 20.86 -12.22 15.49
N VAL A 300 21.34 -12.92 16.51
CA VAL A 300 21.94 -12.27 17.69
C VAL A 300 23.37 -11.89 17.35
N GLY A 301 23.63 -10.59 17.17
CA GLY A 301 24.94 -10.13 16.73
C GLY A 301 25.03 -8.64 16.44
N ASP A 302 26.25 -8.19 16.13
CA ASP A 302 26.51 -6.82 15.74
C ASP A 302 26.04 -6.55 14.30
N LEU A 303 25.11 -5.60 14.12
CA LEU A 303 24.63 -5.19 12.80
C LEU A 303 25.78 -4.72 11.89
N PHE A 304 26.85 -4.14 12.44
CA PHE A 304 28.00 -3.68 11.67
C PHE A 304 28.88 -4.82 11.14
N ASN A 305 28.70 -6.03 11.66
CA ASN A 305 29.34 -7.23 11.10
C ASN A 305 28.39 -7.98 10.17
N VAL A 306 27.12 -8.09 10.56
CA VAL A 306 26.11 -8.91 9.86
C VAL A 306 25.62 -8.25 8.58
N ALA A 307 25.23 -6.98 8.63
CA ALA A 307 24.64 -6.31 7.47
C ALA A 307 25.63 -6.21 6.28
N PRO A 308 26.92 -5.87 6.46
CA PRO A 308 27.88 -5.89 5.34
C PRO A 308 28.05 -7.27 4.71
N GLN A 309 28.12 -8.34 5.50
CA GLN A 309 28.22 -9.71 4.98
C GLN A 309 26.98 -10.10 4.18
N LEU A 310 25.79 -9.71 4.66
CA LEU A 310 24.54 -9.92 3.92
C LEU A 310 24.53 -9.14 2.61
N THR A 311 24.95 -7.87 2.63
CA THR A 311 25.07 -7.01 1.44
C THR A 311 25.98 -7.64 0.40
N GLU A 312 27.15 -8.14 0.78
CA GLU A 312 28.07 -8.82 -0.14
C GLU A 312 27.44 -10.07 -0.75
N GLU A 313 26.76 -10.89 0.05
CA GLU A 313 26.19 -12.13 -0.42
C GLU A 313 24.97 -11.91 -1.34
N VAL A 314 24.16 -10.87 -1.06
CA VAL A 314 23.09 -10.42 -1.96
C VAL A 314 23.67 -10.00 -3.30
N LYS A 315 24.73 -9.18 -3.30
CA LYS A 315 25.40 -8.72 -4.53
C LYS A 315 25.97 -9.86 -5.36
N LYS A 316 26.49 -10.93 -4.74
CA LYS A 316 27.01 -12.11 -5.46
C LYS A 316 25.93 -12.96 -6.13
N ARG A 317 24.68 -12.87 -5.66
CA ARG A 317 23.57 -13.71 -6.12
C ARG A 317 22.62 -12.99 -7.08
N LYS A 318 22.81 -11.69 -7.30
CA LYS A 318 22.16 -10.92 -8.36
C LYS A 318 22.94 -11.06 -9.67
#